data_AF-A0A177NYZ1-F1
#
_entry.id   AF-A0A177NYZ1-F1
#
_cell.length_a   1.000
_cell.length_b   1.000
_cell.length_c   1.000
_cell.angle_alpha   90.00
_cell.angle_beta   90.00
_cell.angle_gamma   90.00
#
_symmetry.space_group_name_H-M   'P 1'
#
loop_
_entity.id
_entity.type
_entity.pdbx_description
1 polymer ?
#
loop_
_entity_poly.entity_id
_entity_poly.type
_entity_poly.pdbx_seq_one_letter_code
_entity_poly.pdbx_strand_id
1 'polypeptide(L)'
;MAKRWELCGLGMLLVSVAQGGDVYRWTDAQGRRHYSDRGTESAEVLSVDPGVALVEVERVYDGDTILLANGEKIRFLGVNTPEVAGRNKSAEAGGEQAKAWLRAKLERRKVYLEGDVEKQDKYQRRLAYVFTESREFVNLELVRAGLAMVNIFPPNLKYVDSLLAAQRDAERAGLGIWGRSEYAAQPYASLNAENYHGWKRLTGRISGIKRTAKYSYLQFSDGVAVAVENRYASLFPPLASYVGRQVEARGWVRRSKDKFALQARHGGDILLGD
;
A
#
# COMPACT_ATOMS: atom_id res chain seq x y z
N MET A 1 -0.18 -25.64 82.88
CA MET A 1 -0.57 -26.05 81.52
C MET A 1 -0.20 -24.94 80.56
N ALA A 2 0.99 -25.00 79.95
CA ALA A 2 1.48 -24.01 79.00
C ALA A 2 1.14 -24.45 77.57
N LYS A 3 0.47 -23.59 76.80
CA LYS A 3 0.06 -23.83 75.42
C LYS A 3 1.23 -23.61 74.47
N ARG A 4 1.53 -24.61 73.63
CA ARG A 4 2.41 -24.56 72.47
C ARG A 4 1.78 -23.67 71.38
N TRP A 5 2.57 -22.77 70.79
CA TRP A 5 2.25 -22.10 69.52
C TRP A 5 2.90 -22.89 68.38
N GLU A 6 2.09 -23.30 67.40
CA GLU A 6 2.57 -23.90 66.15
C GLU A 6 2.65 -22.82 65.07
N LEU A 7 3.74 -22.86 64.31
CA LEU A 7 4.14 -21.87 63.31
C LEU A 7 3.16 -21.79 62.13
N CYS A 8 2.79 -20.57 61.75
CA CYS A 8 2.18 -20.25 60.47
C CYS A 8 3.17 -20.50 59.32
N GLY A 9 2.86 -21.47 58.46
CA GLY A 9 3.49 -21.63 57.14
C GLY A 9 2.82 -20.74 56.11
N LEU A 10 3.55 -19.74 55.63
CA LEU A 10 3.15 -18.78 54.60
C LEU A 10 3.18 -19.45 53.22
N GLY A 11 2.03 -19.91 52.72
CA GLY A 11 1.89 -20.37 51.33
C GLY A 11 1.58 -19.20 50.41
N MET A 12 2.61 -18.51 49.92
CA MET A 12 2.46 -17.45 48.92
C MET A 12 2.14 -18.09 47.56
N LEU A 13 0.86 -18.21 47.23
CA LEU A 13 0.38 -18.57 45.90
C LEU A 13 0.70 -17.41 44.94
N LEU A 14 1.83 -17.51 44.24
CA LEU A 14 2.13 -16.67 43.08
C LEU A 14 1.19 -17.09 41.94
N VAL A 15 0.05 -16.42 41.86
CA VAL A 15 -0.77 -16.42 40.63
C VAL A 15 -0.01 -15.59 39.61
N SER A 16 0.70 -16.24 38.69
CA SER A 16 1.24 -15.59 37.52
C SER A 16 0.08 -15.18 36.61
N VAL A 17 -0.12 -13.87 36.50
CA VAL A 17 -1.04 -13.28 35.53
C VAL A 17 -0.39 -13.45 34.16
N ALA A 18 -0.90 -14.38 33.36
CA ALA A 18 -0.48 -14.54 31.96
C ALA A 18 -0.92 -13.31 31.16
N GLN A 19 0.06 -12.56 30.63
CA GLN A 19 -0.22 -11.63 29.55
C GLN A 19 -0.34 -12.45 28.26
N GLY A 20 -1.50 -12.37 27.60
CA GLY A 20 -1.74 -13.06 26.34
C GLY A 20 -0.78 -12.56 25.25
N GLY A 21 -0.07 -13.48 24.59
CA GLY A 21 0.75 -13.15 23.42
C GLY A 21 1.72 -14.24 22.98
N ASP A 22 2.24 -15.05 23.90
CA ASP A 22 3.30 -16.00 23.59
C ASP A 22 2.74 -17.38 23.20
N VAL A 23 3.20 -17.94 22.08
CA VAL A 23 2.94 -19.33 21.69
C VAL A 23 4.20 -20.15 21.97
N TYR A 24 4.06 -21.16 22.82
CA TYR A 24 5.13 -22.07 23.21
C TYR A 24 5.06 -23.33 22.36
N ARG A 25 6.22 -23.82 21.89
CA ARG A 25 6.34 -25.05 21.11
C ARG A 25 7.27 -26.03 21.80
N TRP A 26 6.88 -27.30 21.89
CA TRP A 26 7.78 -28.38 22.31
C TRP A 26 7.55 -29.65 21.49
N THR A 27 8.50 -30.57 21.58
CA THR A 27 8.42 -31.90 20.98
C THR A 27 8.40 -32.93 22.10
N ASP A 28 7.44 -33.85 22.09
CA ASP A 28 7.40 -34.93 23.09
C ASP A 28 8.42 -36.04 22.80
N ALA A 29 8.56 -36.99 23.72
CA ALA A 29 9.50 -38.11 23.59
C ALA A 29 9.19 -39.02 22.38
N GLN A 30 8.00 -38.90 21.78
CA GLN A 30 7.58 -39.62 20.58
C GLN A 30 7.78 -38.80 19.30
N GLY A 31 8.39 -37.61 19.38
CA GLY A 31 8.65 -36.74 18.24
C GLY A 31 7.45 -35.91 17.76
N ARG A 32 6.34 -35.87 18.52
CA ARG A 32 5.16 -35.09 18.15
C ARG A 32 5.31 -33.64 18.61
N ARG A 33 4.96 -32.72 17.73
CA ARG A 33 4.99 -31.27 18.00
C ARG A 33 3.71 -30.82 18.70
N HIS A 34 3.87 -30.05 19.76
CA HIS A 34 2.79 -29.49 20.56
C HIS A 34 2.92 -27.96 20.65
N TYR A 35 1.78 -27.28 20.85
CA TYR A 35 1.69 -25.83 20.96
C TYR A 35 0.83 -25.47 22.18
N SER A 36 1.20 -24.42 22.90
CA SER A 36 0.49 -23.96 24.11
C SER A 36 0.56 -22.43 24.21
N ASP A 37 -0.44 -21.83 24.84
CA ASP A 37 -0.45 -20.43 25.28
C ASP A 37 0.15 -20.26 26.69
N ARG A 38 0.58 -21.36 27.31
CA ARG A 38 1.24 -21.43 28.62
C ARG A 38 2.59 -22.14 28.51
N GLY A 39 3.64 -21.52 29.03
CA GLY A 39 4.99 -22.05 29.00
C GLY A 39 5.18 -23.28 29.89
N THR A 40 5.98 -24.23 29.41
CA THR A 40 6.55 -25.35 30.18
C THR A 40 8.08 -25.27 30.13
N GLU A 41 8.78 -25.81 31.12
CA GLU A 41 10.26 -25.69 31.26
C GLU A 41 11.08 -26.15 30.03
N SER A 42 10.49 -26.97 29.15
CA SER A 42 11.11 -27.49 27.93
C SER A 42 10.60 -26.88 26.62
N ALA A 43 9.73 -25.85 26.67
CA ALA A 43 9.14 -25.26 25.47
C ALA A 43 9.91 -24.05 24.95
N GLU A 44 10.10 -24.01 23.64
CA GLU A 44 10.64 -22.86 22.92
C GLU A 44 9.54 -21.80 22.75
N VAL A 45 9.83 -20.55 23.10
CA VAL A 45 8.93 -19.42 22.82
C VAL A 45 9.00 -19.12 21.33
N LEU A 46 7.88 -19.27 20.63
CA LEU A 46 7.76 -18.80 19.26
C LEU A 46 7.47 -17.30 19.30
N SER A 47 8.37 -16.50 18.69
CA SER A 47 8.01 -15.14 18.30
C SER A 47 7.00 -15.23 17.17
N VAL A 48 5.72 -15.17 17.51
CA VAL A 48 4.66 -14.95 16.53
C VAL A 48 4.73 -13.47 16.20
N ASP A 49 4.97 -13.10 14.94
CA ASP A 49 4.87 -11.70 14.52
C ASP A 49 3.44 -11.23 14.84
N PRO A 50 3.25 -10.32 15.81
CA PRO A 50 1.92 -9.86 16.18
C PRO A 50 1.23 -9.10 15.04
N GLY A 51 1.93 -8.82 13.93
CA GLY A 51 1.42 -8.18 12.73
C GLY A 51 0.45 -9.03 11.90
N VAL A 52 0.47 -10.36 12.00
CA VAL A 52 -0.30 -11.24 11.10
C VAL A 52 -1.55 -11.80 11.80
N ALA A 53 -2.41 -10.90 12.28
CA ALA A 53 -3.72 -11.27 12.77
C ALA A 53 -4.68 -11.53 11.60
N LEU A 54 -5.43 -12.63 11.68
CA LEU A 54 -6.54 -12.91 10.76
C LEU A 54 -7.77 -12.14 11.24
N VAL A 55 -8.20 -11.12 10.49
CA VAL A 55 -9.29 -10.20 10.89
C VAL A 55 -10.44 -10.24 9.90
N GLU A 56 -11.67 -10.16 10.38
CA GLU A 56 -12.87 -10.15 9.53
C GLU A 56 -13.10 -8.76 8.91
N VAL A 57 -13.41 -8.76 7.61
CA VAL A 57 -13.87 -7.59 6.86
C VAL A 57 -15.37 -7.42 7.04
N GLU A 58 -15.78 -6.31 7.64
CA GLU A 58 -17.19 -5.96 7.77
C GLU A 58 -17.77 -5.44 6.45
N ARG A 59 -17.03 -4.57 5.77
CA ARG A 59 -17.52 -3.82 4.61
C ARG A 59 -16.40 -3.39 3.67
N VAL A 60 -16.70 -3.37 2.37
CA VAL A 60 -15.87 -2.71 1.35
C VAL A 60 -16.42 -1.32 1.05
N TYR A 61 -15.63 -0.28 1.28
CA TYR A 61 -16.04 1.12 1.02
C TYR A 61 -15.84 1.49 -0.45
N ASP A 62 -14.65 1.19 -0.97
CA ASP A 62 -14.21 1.46 -2.33
C ASP A 62 -13.21 0.36 -2.79
N GLY A 63 -12.70 0.42 -4.02
CA GLY A 63 -11.82 -0.59 -4.62
C GLY A 63 -10.47 -0.81 -3.94
N ASP A 64 -10.10 0.02 -2.96
CA ASP A 64 -8.84 -0.12 -2.20
C ASP A 64 -8.96 0.25 -0.71
N THR A 65 -10.20 0.29 -0.20
CA THR A 65 -10.49 0.65 1.20
C THR A 65 -11.55 -0.26 1.81
N ILE A 66 -11.22 -0.90 2.94
CA ILE A 66 -12.11 -1.80 3.68
C ILE A 66 -12.30 -1.34 5.13
N LEU A 67 -13.42 -1.76 5.73
CA LEU A 67 -13.71 -1.66 7.15
C LEU A 67 -13.63 -3.06 7.76
N LEU A 68 -12.88 -3.21 8.84
CA LEU A 68 -12.83 -4.44 9.61
C LEU A 68 -13.94 -4.47 10.67
N ALA A 69 -14.30 -5.66 11.13
CA ALA A 69 -15.33 -5.85 12.16
C ALA A 69 -14.99 -5.19 13.51
N ASN A 70 -13.71 -4.87 13.75
CA ASN A 70 -13.26 -4.11 14.93
C ASN A 70 -13.32 -2.58 14.74
N GLY A 71 -13.86 -2.09 13.61
CA GLY A 71 -14.02 -0.67 13.30
C GLY A 71 -12.80 -0.01 12.63
N GLU A 72 -11.67 -0.72 12.48
CA GLU A 72 -10.50 -0.17 11.78
C GLU A 72 -10.75 -0.03 10.28
N LYS A 73 -10.35 1.11 9.72
CA LYS A 73 -10.33 1.34 8.26
C LYS A 73 -8.95 1.06 7.71
N ILE A 74 -8.89 0.18 6.71
CA ILE A 74 -7.65 -0.19 6.05
C ILE A 74 -7.62 0.44 4.66
N ARG A 75 -6.55 1.18 4.36
CA ARG A 75 -6.21 1.67 3.03
C ARG A 75 -5.11 0.80 2.45
N PHE A 76 -5.34 0.30 1.25
CA PHE A 76 -4.41 -0.63 0.62
C PHE A 76 -3.14 0.13 0.20
N LEU A 77 -1.98 -0.44 0.53
CA LEU A 77 -0.67 0.09 0.14
C LEU A 77 -0.33 -0.19 -1.33
N GLY A 78 0.42 0.72 -1.94
CA GLY A 78 1.00 0.53 -3.27
C GLY A 78 0.01 0.61 -4.44
N VAL A 79 -1.29 0.75 -4.20
CA VAL A 79 -2.34 0.73 -5.23
C VAL A 79 -3.35 1.86 -5.03
N ASN A 80 -3.93 2.32 -6.13
CA ASN A 80 -5.05 3.26 -6.13
C ASN A 80 -6.09 2.80 -7.16
N THR A 81 -7.32 2.59 -6.73
CA THR A 81 -8.44 2.32 -7.63
C THR A 81 -9.08 3.64 -8.08
N PRO A 82 -9.76 3.66 -9.24
CA PRO A 82 -10.65 4.77 -9.57
C PRO A 82 -11.69 4.95 -8.46
N GLU A 83 -11.98 6.19 -8.07
CA GLU A 83 -12.90 6.48 -6.97
C GLU A 83 -14.35 6.18 -7.37
N VAL A 84 -15.13 5.62 -6.44
CA VAL A 84 -16.60 5.51 -6.61
C VAL A 84 -17.31 6.82 -6.30
N ALA A 85 -18.57 6.94 -6.74
CA ALA A 85 -19.38 8.11 -6.45
C ALA A 85 -19.55 8.30 -4.93
N GLY A 86 -19.32 9.53 -4.48
CA GLY A 86 -19.55 9.96 -3.11
C GLY A 86 -20.53 11.13 -3.06
N ARG A 87 -20.90 11.57 -1.85
CA ARG A 87 -21.88 12.66 -1.65
C ARG A 87 -21.57 13.93 -2.45
N ASN A 88 -20.29 14.26 -2.62
CA ASN A 88 -19.81 15.46 -3.31
C ASN A 88 -18.73 15.14 -4.38
N LYS A 89 -18.66 13.88 -4.84
CA LYS A 89 -17.65 13.45 -5.81
C LYS A 89 -18.28 12.55 -6.87
N SER A 90 -18.01 12.85 -8.13
CA SER A 90 -18.38 12.00 -9.25
C SER A 90 -17.53 10.73 -9.26
N ALA A 91 -18.11 9.63 -9.73
CA ALA A 91 -17.36 8.39 -9.95
C ALA A 91 -16.32 8.55 -11.06
N GLU A 92 -15.18 7.89 -10.89
CA GLU A 92 -14.17 7.70 -11.94
C GLU A 92 -14.43 6.41 -12.72
N ALA A 93 -14.05 6.40 -13.99
CA ALA A 93 -14.31 5.30 -14.90
C ALA A 93 -13.57 4.01 -14.47
N GLY A 94 -14.30 3.01 -13.97
CA GLY A 94 -13.71 1.77 -13.44
C GLY A 94 -13.91 1.57 -11.94
N GLY A 95 -14.36 2.60 -11.21
CA GLY A 95 -14.44 2.55 -9.74
C GLY A 95 -15.43 1.51 -9.23
N GLU A 96 -16.64 1.48 -9.80
CA GLU A 96 -17.65 0.49 -9.42
C GLU A 96 -17.22 -0.95 -9.75
N GLN A 97 -16.48 -1.14 -10.86
CA GLN A 97 -15.92 -2.46 -11.20
C GLN A 97 -14.88 -2.91 -10.17
N ALA A 98 -13.96 -2.01 -9.78
CA ALA A 98 -12.95 -2.30 -8.77
C ALA A 98 -13.57 -2.61 -7.40
N LYS A 99 -14.56 -1.81 -6.98
CA LYS A 99 -15.31 -2.03 -5.74
C LYS A 99 -16.09 -3.35 -5.76
N ALA A 100 -16.80 -3.66 -6.83
CA ALA A 100 -17.56 -4.90 -6.95
C ALA A 100 -16.65 -6.13 -6.90
N TRP A 101 -15.49 -6.07 -7.56
CA TRP A 101 -14.48 -7.11 -7.50
C TRP A 101 -13.95 -7.31 -6.08
N LEU A 102 -13.58 -6.22 -5.40
CA LEU A 102 -13.04 -6.29 -4.04
C LEU A 102 -14.09 -6.80 -3.05
N ARG A 103 -15.35 -6.38 -3.23
CA ARG A 103 -16.50 -6.82 -2.44
C ARG A 103 -16.71 -8.33 -2.54
N ALA A 104 -16.78 -8.86 -3.76
CA ALA A 104 -16.92 -10.29 -3.99
C ALA A 104 -15.76 -11.10 -3.37
N LYS A 105 -14.56 -10.51 -3.36
CA LYS A 105 -13.35 -11.16 -2.86
C LYS A 105 -13.21 -11.13 -1.34
N LEU A 106 -13.63 -10.05 -0.67
CA LEU A 106 -13.28 -9.80 0.73
C LEU A 106 -14.46 -9.53 1.68
N GLU A 107 -15.61 -9.05 1.22
CA GLU A 107 -16.68 -8.66 2.16
C GLU A 107 -17.17 -9.88 2.96
N ARG A 108 -17.29 -9.73 4.29
CA ARG A 108 -17.65 -10.80 5.23
C ARG A 108 -16.69 -11.99 5.22
N ARG A 109 -15.44 -11.78 4.80
CA ARG A 109 -14.37 -12.79 4.84
C ARG A 109 -13.23 -12.31 5.72
N LYS A 110 -12.35 -13.24 6.08
CA LYS A 110 -11.16 -12.93 6.87
C LYS A 110 -9.95 -12.65 5.98
N VAL A 111 -9.09 -11.74 6.44
CA VAL A 111 -7.88 -11.32 5.75
C VAL A 111 -6.70 -11.23 6.71
N TYR A 112 -5.51 -11.44 6.18
CA TYR A 112 -4.26 -11.04 6.83
C TYR A 112 -3.88 -9.65 6.36
N LEU A 113 -3.32 -8.87 7.28
CA LEU A 113 -2.84 -7.51 7.02
C LEU A 113 -1.35 -7.44 7.27
N GLU A 114 -0.61 -6.92 6.31
CA GLU A 114 0.83 -6.71 6.46
C GLU A 114 1.14 -5.22 6.32
N GLY A 115 1.76 -4.64 7.35
CA GLY A 115 2.20 -3.26 7.34
C GLY A 115 3.52 -3.06 6.60
N ASP A 116 3.89 -1.79 6.48
CA ASP A 116 5.19 -1.33 6.02
C ASP A 116 5.68 -0.20 6.95
N VAL A 117 6.74 0.51 6.60
CA VAL A 117 7.40 1.53 7.44
C VAL A 117 6.41 2.56 8.01
N GLU A 118 5.57 3.16 7.18
CA GLU A 118 4.48 4.04 7.61
C GLU A 118 3.18 3.25 7.80
N LYS A 119 2.61 3.33 9.01
CA LYS A 119 1.46 2.54 9.44
C LYS A 119 0.10 3.21 9.19
N GLN A 120 0.06 4.53 9.04
CA GLN A 120 -1.19 5.28 8.89
C GLN A 120 -1.05 6.41 7.87
N ASP A 121 -2.15 6.74 7.20
CA ASP A 121 -2.20 7.90 6.33
C ASP A 121 -2.65 9.17 7.08
N LYS A 122 -2.65 10.32 6.38
CA LYS A 122 -3.12 11.60 6.91
C LYS A 122 -4.59 11.63 7.37
N TYR A 123 -5.38 10.63 6.99
CA TYR A 123 -6.78 10.46 7.40
C TYR A 123 -6.93 9.46 8.55
N GLN A 124 -5.81 9.04 9.16
CA GLN A 124 -5.77 8.07 10.25
C GLN A 124 -6.32 6.69 9.84
N ARG A 125 -6.31 6.36 8.54
CA ARG A 125 -6.55 4.98 8.09
C ARG A 125 -5.26 4.19 8.25
N ARG A 126 -5.37 2.96 8.73
CA ARG A 126 -4.24 2.04 8.78
C ARG A 126 -3.86 1.62 7.37
N LEU A 127 -2.56 1.61 7.10
CA LEU A 127 -1.98 1.24 5.82
C LEU A 127 -1.56 -0.23 5.85
N ALA A 128 -1.99 -1.02 4.87
CA ALA A 128 -1.59 -2.43 4.79
C ALA A 128 -1.61 -2.98 3.35
N TYR A 129 -0.77 -3.98 3.12
CA TYR A 129 -0.96 -5.00 2.10
C TYR A 129 -1.95 -6.04 2.62
N VAL A 130 -2.88 -6.47 1.78
CA VAL A 130 -3.98 -7.35 2.19
C VAL A 130 -3.85 -8.70 1.51
N PHE A 131 -3.96 -9.76 2.32
CA PHE A 131 -3.94 -11.13 1.84
C PHE A 131 -5.23 -11.85 2.25
N THR A 132 -5.76 -12.69 1.38
CA THR A 132 -6.88 -13.57 1.73
C THR A 132 -6.45 -14.61 2.78
N GLU A 133 -7.40 -15.31 3.38
CA GLU A 133 -7.11 -16.46 4.25
C GLU A 133 -6.28 -17.54 3.53
N SER A 134 -6.46 -17.71 2.21
CA SER A 134 -5.64 -18.58 1.34
C SER A 134 -4.29 -17.97 0.93
N ARG A 135 -3.88 -16.85 1.53
CA ARG A 135 -2.61 -16.13 1.29
C ARG A 135 -2.47 -15.52 -0.11
N GLU A 136 -3.57 -15.28 -0.80
CA GLU A 136 -3.55 -14.57 -2.08
C GLU A 136 -3.34 -13.06 -1.86
N PHE A 137 -2.38 -12.46 -2.56
CA PHE A 137 -2.03 -11.04 -2.41
C PHE A 137 -3.01 -10.13 -3.16
N VAL A 138 -4.00 -9.58 -2.44
CA VAL A 138 -5.13 -8.85 -3.04
C VAL A 138 -4.70 -7.60 -3.79
N ASN A 139 -3.73 -6.83 -3.28
CA ASN A 139 -3.26 -5.60 -3.95
C ASN A 139 -2.67 -5.92 -5.33
N LEU A 140 -1.90 -7.01 -5.43
CA LEU A 140 -1.33 -7.46 -6.71
C LEU A 140 -2.41 -7.92 -7.68
N GLU A 141 -3.42 -8.64 -7.19
CA GLU A 141 -4.54 -9.11 -8.01
C GLU A 141 -5.41 -7.97 -8.56
N LEU A 142 -5.62 -6.90 -7.78
CA LEU A 142 -6.27 -5.68 -8.26
C LEU A 142 -5.51 -5.08 -9.46
N VAL A 143 -4.18 -5.02 -9.37
CA VAL A 143 -3.32 -4.48 -10.43
C VAL A 143 -3.30 -5.40 -11.65
N ARG A 144 -3.16 -6.72 -11.45
CA ARG A 144 -3.19 -7.74 -12.52
C ARG A 144 -4.49 -7.70 -13.32
N ALA A 145 -5.62 -7.48 -12.64
CA ALA A 145 -6.92 -7.37 -13.27
C ALA A 145 -7.14 -6.01 -13.98
N GLY A 146 -6.19 -5.07 -13.89
CA GLY A 146 -6.35 -3.71 -14.41
C GLY A 146 -7.42 -2.91 -13.67
N LEU A 147 -7.67 -3.20 -12.38
CA LEU A 147 -8.66 -2.50 -11.57
C LEU A 147 -8.05 -1.40 -10.70
N ALA A 148 -6.72 -1.40 -10.56
CA ALA A 148 -5.96 -0.38 -9.84
C ALA A 148 -4.72 0.03 -10.63
N MET A 149 -4.31 1.28 -10.45
CA MET A 149 -2.99 1.76 -10.81
C MET A 149 -2.04 1.66 -9.61
N VAL A 150 -0.75 1.48 -9.87
CA VAL A 150 0.29 1.51 -8.83
C VAL A 150 0.43 2.95 -8.32
N ASN A 151 0.41 3.10 -7.01
CA ASN A 151 0.57 4.39 -6.33
C ASN A 151 1.65 4.28 -5.25
N ILE A 152 2.83 4.83 -5.56
CA ILE A 152 4.02 4.67 -4.73
C ILE A 152 4.09 5.83 -3.73
N PHE A 153 4.11 5.50 -2.45
CA PHE A 153 4.26 6.46 -1.35
C PHE A 153 5.40 6.02 -0.43
N PRO A 154 6.65 6.48 -0.70
CA PRO A 154 7.78 6.15 0.15
C PRO A 154 7.57 6.69 1.58
N PRO A 155 8.00 5.96 2.62
CA PRO A 155 8.94 4.82 2.58
C PRO A 155 8.31 3.44 2.37
N ASN A 156 7.01 3.33 2.07
CA ASN A 156 6.35 2.04 1.88
C ASN A 156 6.62 1.47 0.48
N LEU A 157 7.65 0.62 0.37
CA LEU A 157 8.20 0.16 -0.90
C LEU A 157 8.23 -1.37 -1.06
N LYS A 158 7.81 -2.14 -0.05
CA LYS A 158 8.04 -3.60 0.04
C LYS A 158 7.67 -4.39 -1.23
N TYR A 159 6.56 -4.06 -1.89
CA TYR A 159 6.07 -4.79 -3.08
C TYR A 159 6.07 -3.99 -4.38
N VAL A 160 6.74 -2.83 -4.42
CA VAL A 160 6.68 -1.91 -5.57
C VAL A 160 7.06 -2.60 -6.88
N ASP A 161 8.14 -3.39 -6.91
CA ASP A 161 8.59 -4.04 -8.14
C ASP A 161 7.59 -5.06 -8.69
N SER A 162 6.96 -5.85 -7.80
CA SER A 162 5.93 -6.82 -8.17
C SER A 162 4.68 -6.13 -8.72
N LEU A 163 4.27 -5.04 -8.07
CA LEU A 163 3.11 -4.24 -8.49
C LEU A 163 3.38 -3.57 -9.84
N LEU A 164 4.56 -2.97 -10.04
CA LEU A 164 4.95 -2.36 -11.30
C LEU A 164 5.01 -3.39 -12.44
N ALA A 165 5.51 -4.61 -12.18
CA ALA A 165 5.50 -5.68 -13.17
C ALA A 165 4.08 -6.07 -13.59
N ALA A 166 3.19 -6.32 -12.61
CA ALA A 166 1.79 -6.62 -12.90
C ALA A 166 1.07 -5.51 -13.66
N GLN A 167 1.36 -4.24 -13.32
CA GLN A 167 0.77 -3.12 -14.03
C GLN A 167 1.21 -3.09 -15.49
N ARG A 168 2.51 -3.29 -15.78
CA ARG A 168 2.99 -3.37 -17.17
C ARG A 168 2.29 -4.47 -17.95
N ASP A 169 2.02 -5.61 -17.32
CA ASP A 169 1.33 -6.73 -17.99
C ASP A 169 -0.15 -6.40 -18.27
N ALA A 170 -0.85 -5.81 -17.29
CA ALA A 170 -2.23 -5.37 -17.45
C ALA A 170 -2.38 -4.26 -18.49
N GLU A 171 -1.41 -3.33 -18.56
CA GLU A 171 -1.35 -2.28 -19.58
C GLU A 171 -1.19 -2.85 -20.99
N ARG A 172 -0.23 -3.76 -21.20
CA ARG A 172 -0.02 -4.39 -22.51
C ARG A 172 -1.24 -5.19 -22.98
N ALA A 173 -1.95 -5.81 -22.04
CA ALA A 173 -3.16 -6.57 -22.34
C ALA A 173 -4.44 -5.70 -22.41
N GLY A 174 -4.36 -4.38 -22.16
CA GLY A 174 -5.52 -3.48 -22.19
C GLY A 174 -6.60 -3.82 -21.17
N LEU A 175 -6.23 -4.40 -20.03
CA LEU A 175 -7.17 -4.90 -19.03
C LEU A 175 -7.80 -3.76 -18.20
N GLY A 176 -9.09 -3.89 -17.90
CA GLY A 176 -9.80 -3.01 -16.97
C GLY A 176 -9.70 -1.53 -17.35
N ILE A 177 -9.08 -0.71 -16.48
CA ILE A 177 -8.89 0.73 -16.71
C ILE A 177 -7.95 1.02 -17.88
N TRP A 178 -7.04 0.09 -18.21
CA TRP A 178 -6.02 0.31 -19.24
C TRP A 178 -6.57 0.26 -20.67
N GLY A 179 -7.78 -0.30 -20.86
CA GLY A 179 -8.52 -0.25 -22.12
C GLY A 179 -9.35 1.03 -22.32
N ARG A 180 -9.30 1.98 -21.38
CA ARG A 180 -10.13 3.20 -21.40
C ARG A 180 -9.31 4.42 -21.78
N SER A 181 -9.92 5.32 -22.54
CA SER A 181 -9.30 6.58 -23.00
C SER A 181 -8.87 7.51 -21.86
N GLU A 182 -9.57 7.47 -20.74
CA GLU A 182 -9.37 8.30 -19.56
C GLU A 182 -8.03 8.01 -18.86
N TYR A 183 -7.48 6.81 -19.07
CA TYR A 183 -6.19 6.34 -18.53
C TYR A 183 -5.12 6.16 -19.61
N ALA A 184 -5.39 6.63 -20.83
CA ALA A 184 -4.41 6.59 -21.91
C ALA A 184 -3.26 7.58 -21.63
N ALA A 185 -2.07 7.21 -22.10
CA ALA A 185 -0.95 8.14 -22.14
C ALA A 185 -1.24 9.25 -23.16
N GLN A 186 -0.98 10.50 -22.77
CA GLN A 186 -1.20 11.67 -23.61
C GLN A 186 0.06 12.53 -23.72
N PRO A 187 0.29 13.25 -24.83
CA PRO A 187 1.40 14.20 -24.93
C PRO A 187 1.30 15.27 -23.86
N TYR A 188 2.40 15.67 -23.24
CA TYR A 188 2.41 16.72 -22.21
C TYR A 188 1.78 18.04 -22.69
N ALA A 189 1.87 18.32 -24.00
CA ALA A 189 1.34 19.53 -24.63
C ALA A 189 -0.21 19.58 -24.67
N SER A 190 -0.88 18.45 -24.45
CA SER A 190 -2.35 18.39 -24.37
C SER A 190 -2.91 18.90 -23.03
N LEU A 191 -2.04 19.08 -22.03
CA LEU A 191 -2.43 19.45 -20.67
C LEU A 191 -2.79 20.94 -20.59
N ASN A 192 -3.92 21.25 -19.97
CA ASN A 192 -4.43 22.62 -19.83
C ASN A 192 -5.17 22.83 -18.50
N ALA A 193 -5.73 24.03 -18.34
CA ALA A 193 -6.39 24.48 -17.12
C ALA A 193 -7.65 23.66 -16.79
N GLU A 194 -8.27 23.04 -17.78
CA GLU A 194 -9.54 22.33 -17.71
C GLU A 194 -9.35 20.82 -17.48
N ASN A 195 -8.27 20.23 -18.02
CA ASN A 195 -8.08 18.77 -18.05
C ASN A 195 -6.98 18.24 -17.11
N TYR A 196 -6.29 19.10 -16.35
CA TYR A 196 -5.15 18.69 -15.54
C TYR A 196 -5.49 17.83 -14.31
N HIS A 197 -6.74 17.85 -13.85
CA HIS A 197 -7.14 17.19 -12.61
C HIS A 197 -6.89 15.67 -12.63
N GLY A 198 -6.62 15.11 -11.46
CA GLY A 198 -6.49 13.66 -11.26
C GLY A 198 -5.09 13.11 -11.57
N TRP A 199 -5.04 11.78 -11.64
CA TRP A 199 -3.85 11.04 -12.04
C TRP A 199 -3.71 11.03 -13.56
N LYS A 200 -2.48 11.23 -14.07
CA LYS A 200 -2.19 11.35 -15.51
C LYS A 200 -0.97 10.54 -15.91
N ARG A 201 -0.92 10.21 -17.20
CA ARG A 201 0.24 9.66 -17.92
C ARG A 201 0.65 10.65 -18.99
N LEU A 202 1.75 11.36 -18.77
CA LEU A 202 2.25 12.38 -19.69
C LEU A 202 3.47 11.86 -20.43
N THR A 203 3.44 11.97 -21.75
CA THR A 203 4.56 11.60 -22.61
C THR A 203 5.25 12.83 -23.20
N GLY A 204 6.56 12.75 -23.37
CA GLY A 204 7.35 13.79 -23.99
C GLY A 204 8.84 13.58 -23.82
N ARG A 205 9.63 14.42 -24.49
CA ARG A 205 11.08 14.48 -24.27
C ARG A 205 11.39 15.43 -23.13
N ILE A 206 12.24 15.02 -22.21
CA ILE A 206 12.73 15.92 -21.15
C ILE A 206 13.77 16.86 -21.75
N SER A 207 13.53 18.16 -21.72
CA SER A 207 14.41 19.20 -22.28
C SER A 207 15.50 19.65 -21.33
N GLY A 208 15.29 19.51 -20.02
CA GLY A 208 16.26 19.94 -19.01
C GLY A 208 15.81 19.66 -17.58
N ILE A 209 16.61 20.13 -16.62
CA ILE A 209 16.30 20.00 -15.19
C ILE A 209 16.44 21.35 -14.52
N LYS A 210 15.37 21.81 -13.89
CA LYS A 210 15.40 22.97 -13.00
C LYS A 210 15.44 22.50 -11.55
N ARG A 211 16.41 22.93 -10.77
CA ARG A 211 16.54 22.57 -9.35
C ARG A 211 16.16 23.73 -8.44
N THR A 212 15.63 23.36 -7.29
CA THR A 212 15.31 24.23 -6.16
C THR A 212 15.74 23.53 -4.87
N ALA A 213 15.66 24.20 -3.71
CA ALA A 213 15.95 23.57 -2.43
C ALA A 213 15.09 22.33 -2.17
N LYS A 214 13.80 22.37 -2.52
CA LYS A 214 12.84 21.30 -2.23
C LYS A 214 12.64 20.29 -3.36
N TYR A 215 12.73 20.73 -4.61
CA TYR A 215 12.39 19.92 -5.78
C TYR A 215 13.43 19.98 -6.90
N SER A 216 13.50 18.90 -7.66
CA SER A 216 14.09 18.82 -8.99
C SER A 216 12.96 18.64 -10.00
N TYR A 217 12.88 19.54 -10.98
CA TYR A 217 11.86 19.54 -12.03
C TYR A 217 12.46 19.06 -13.34
N LEU A 218 12.08 17.88 -13.81
CA LEU A 218 12.39 17.40 -15.16
C LEU A 218 11.42 18.08 -16.13
N GLN A 219 11.93 18.99 -16.95
CA GLN A 219 11.09 19.85 -17.78
C GLN A 219 10.70 19.13 -19.07
N PHE A 220 9.40 19.10 -19.39
CA PHE A 220 8.96 18.90 -20.77
C PHE A 220 9.00 20.23 -21.53
N SER A 221 8.56 21.30 -20.87
CA SER A 221 8.57 22.69 -21.34
C SER A 221 8.70 23.67 -20.17
N ASP A 222 8.64 24.97 -20.43
CA ASP A 222 8.59 26.00 -19.38
C ASP A 222 7.31 25.95 -18.53
N GLY A 223 6.23 25.40 -19.09
CA GLY A 223 4.92 25.29 -18.46
C GLY A 223 4.65 23.92 -17.83
N VAL A 224 5.30 22.83 -18.28
CA VAL A 224 4.99 21.47 -17.81
C VAL A 224 6.26 20.73 -17.42
N ALA A 225 6.27 20.15 -16.22
CA ALA A 225 7.39 19.38 -15.70
C ALA A 225 6.94 18.19 -14.84
N VAL A 226 7.84 17.24 -14.65
CA VAL A 226 7.76 16.22 -13.60
C VAL A 226 8.51 16.75 -12.39
N ALA A 227 7.84 16.84 -11.24
CA ALA A 227 8.41 17.28 -9.98
C ALA A 227 8.80 16.09 -9.11
N VAL A 228 10.10 15.98 -8.83
CA VAL A 228 10.68 15.04 -7.87
C VAL A 228 11.10 15.82 -6.64
N GLU A 229 10.57 15.46 -5.46
CA GLU A 229 11.03 16.06 -4.21
C GLU A 229 12.45 15.57 -3.91
N ASN A 230 13.37 16.47 -3.56
CA ASN A 230 14.80 16.14 -3.45
C ASN A 230 15.08 15.06 -2.41
N ARG A 231 14.23 14.91 -1.38
CA ARG A 231 14.33 13.83 -0.38
C ARG A 231 14.12 12.43 -0.95
N TYR A 232 13.49 12.32 -2.13
CA TYR A 232 13.27 11.05 -2.82
C TYR A 232 14.26 10.81 -3.96
N ALA A 233 15.24 11.70 -4.18
CA ALA A 233 16.13 11.62 -5.33
C ALA A 233 16.90 10.28 -5.44
N SER A 234 17.21 9.65 -4.30
CA SER A 234 17.88 8.33 -4.25
C SER A 234 16.99 7.16 -4.72
N LEU A 235 15.68 7.36 -4.83
CA LEU A 235 14.73 6.37 -5.33
C LEU A 235 14.60 6.39 -6.86
N PHE A 236 15.45 7.15 -7.55
CA PHE A 236 15.50 7.28 -8.99
C PHE A 236 16.90 6.94 -9.50
N PRO A 237 17.01 6.45 -10.76
CA PRO A 237 18.23 6.65 -11.54
C PRO A 237 18.68 8.12 -11.50
N PRO A 238 19.97 8.42 -11.73
CA PRO A 238 20.45 9.79 -11.76
C PRO A 238 19.54 10.66 -12.61
N LEU A 239 18.90 11.69 -12.04
CA LEU A 239 17.85 12.45 -12.73
C LEU A 239 18.32 13.05 -14.07
N ALA A 240 19.62 13.37 -14.17
CA ALA A 240 20.26 13.82 -15.40
C ALA A 240 20.14 12.82 -16.57
N SER A 241 20.02 11.52 -16.29
CA SER A 241 19.87 10.47 -17.31
C SER A 241 18.56 10.54 -18.10
N TYR A 242 17.55 11.24 -17.57
CA TYR A 242 16.30 11.48 -18.29
C TYR A 242 16.41 12.62 -19.32
N VAL A 243 17.38 13.52 -19.19
CA VAL A 243 17.51 14.68 -20.09
C VAL A 243 17.79 14.21 -21.52
N GLY A 244 17.03 14.78 -22.46
CA GLY A 244 17.08 14.41 -23.86
C GLY A 244 16.37 13.09 -24.18
N ARG A 245 15.82 12.35 -23.22
CA ARG A 245 15.10 11.09 -23.46
C ARG A 245 13.61 11.31 -23.60
N GLN A 246 12.99 10.49 -24.44
CA GLN A 246 11.54 10.32 -24.45
C GLN A 246 11.14 9.57 -23.16
N VAL A 247 10.10 10.04 -22.47
CA VAL A 247 9.60 9.41 -21.24
C VAL A 247 8.08 9.37 -21.22
N GLU A 248 7.54 8.46 -20.42
CA GLU A 248 6.19 8.51 -19.88
C GLU A 248 6.27 8.74 -18.36
N ALA A 249 5.73 9.86 -17.88
CA ALA A 249 5.66 10.20 -16.47
C ALA A 249 4.24 10.03 -15.93
N ARG A 250 4.11 9.49 -14.73
CA ARG A 250 2.85 9.03 -14.13
C ARG A 250 2.63 9.64 -12.77
N GLY A 251 1.44 10.19 -12.51
CA GLY A 251 1.13 10.75 -11.21
C GLY A 251 0.07 11.86 -11.22
N TRP A 252 -0.18 12.41 -10.04
CA TRP A 252 -1.09 13.54 -9.88
C TRP A 252 -0.44 14.84 -10.35
N VAL A 253 -1.19 15.61 -11.13
CA VAL A 253 -0.76 16.93 -11.59
C VAL A 253 -1.20 17.99 -10.59
N ARG A 254 -0.27 18.88 -10.24
CA ARG A 254 -0.55 20.13 -9.54
C ARG A 254 -0.43 21.29 -10.49
N ARG A 255 -1.28 22.30 -10.31
CA ARG A 255 -1.24 23.54 -11.06
C ARG A 255 -0.86 24.70 -10.15
N SER A 256 -0.01 25.59 -10.64
CA SER A 256 0.28 26.89 -10.02
C SER A 256 0.33 27.93 -11.14
N LYS A 257 -0.65 28.85 -11.15
CA LYS A 257 -0.89 29.79 -12.26
C LYS A 257 -1.04 29.05 -13.59
N ASP A 258 -0.12 29.25 -14.52
CA ASP A 258 -0.03 28.68 -15.86
C ASP A 258 0.87 27.42 -15.92
N LYS A 259 1.46 27.01 -14.78
CA LYS A 259 2.41 25.90 -14.72
C LYS A 259 1.80 24.64 -14.14
N PHE A 260 2.19 23.51 -14.71
CA PHE A 260 1.76 22.17 -14.34
C PHE A 260 2.96 21.32 -13.91
N ALA A 261 2.80 20.63 -12.79
CA ALA A 261 3.81 19.79 -12.19
C ALA A 261 3.21 18.42 -11.85
N LEU A 262 3.59 17.38 -12.60
CA LEU A 262 3.23 16.00 -12.29
C LEU A 262 4.16 15.48 -11.19
N GLN A 263 3.60 14.96 -10.10
CA GLN A 263 4.40 14.48 -8.97
C GLN A 263 4.90 13.05 -9.17
N ALA A 264 6.21 12.86 -9.12
CA ALA A 264 6.86 11.55 -9.08
C ALA A 264 7.58 11.37 -7.73
N ARG A 265 7.45 10.18 -7.13
CA ARG A 265 8.06 9.83 -5.83
C ARG A 265 9.03 8.67 -5.91
N HIS A 266 8.99 7.90 -6.99
CA HIS A 266 9.86 6.76 -7.23
C HIS A 266 10.20 6.63 -8.73
N GLY A 267 11.34 6.00 -9.07
CA GLY A 267 11.75 5.78 -10.47
C GLY A 267 10.69 5.06 -11.32
N GLY A 268 9.88 4.20 -10.70
CA GLY A 268 8.73 3.54 -11.35
C GLY A 268 7.62 4.48 -11.84
N ASP A 269 7.61 5.74 -11.41
CA ASP A 269 6.68 6.77 -11.91
C ASP A 269 7.16 7.41 -13.23
N ILE A 270 8.39 7.14 -13.67
CA ILE A 270 8.99 7.71 -14.89
C ILE A 270 9.59 6.58 -15.72
N LEU A 271 8.88 6.20 -16.78
CA LEU A 271 9.35 5.19 -17.71
C LEU A 271 10.12 5.84 -18.86
N LEU A 272 11.25 5.26 -19.23
CA LEU A 272 11.90 5.59 -20.49
C LEU A 272 11.01 5.10 -21.63
N GLY A 273 10.70 5.99 -22.57
CA GLY A 273 10.06 5.60 -23.82
C GLY A 273 11.07 4.88 -24.71
N ASP A 274 10.56 3.95 -25.51
CA ASP A 274 11.28 3.36 -26.64
C ASP A 274 11.61 4.43 -27.71
#